data_AF-A0A840MLB3-F1
#
_entry.id   AF-A0A840MLB3-F1
#
_cell.length_a   1.000
_cell.length_b   1.000
_cell.length_c   1.000
_cell.angle_alpha   90.00
_cell.angle_beta   90.00
_cell.angle_gamma   90.00
#
_symmetry.space_group_name_H-M   'P 1'
#
loop_
_entity.id
_entity.type
_entity.pdbx_description
1 polymer ?
#
loop_
_entity_poly.entity_id
_entity_poly.type
_entity_poly.pdbx_seq_one_letter_code
_entity_poly.pdbx_strand_id
1 'polypeptide(L)' 'NGRFREECLNQHVFRNLHDAQQKIEAWRLDYNRSRPHSALGYLTPEEFRQKYHQQRTQVAN' A
#
# COMPACT_ATOMS: atom_id res chain seq x y z
N ASN A 1 10.03 -3.89 5.13
CA ASN A 1 9.43 -3.19 6.30
C ASN A 1 10.07 -1.85 6.67
N GLY A 2 11.20 -1.41 6.08
CA GLY A 2 11.83 -0.13 6.42
C GLY A 2 10.88 1.08 6.32
N ARG A 3 10.23 1.27 5.18
CA ARG A 3 9.29 2.39 4.95
C ARG A 3 8.12 2.45 5.93
N PHE A 4 7.52 1.30 6.27
CA PHE A 4 6.43 1.29 7.26
C PHE A 4 6.90 1.75 8.63
N ARG A 5 8.09 1.31 9.06
CA ARG A 5 8.66 1.72 10.34
C ARG A 5 9.01 3.21 10.32
N GLU A 6 9.71 3.66 9.29
CA GLU A 6 10.24 5.04 9.19
C GLU A 6 9.17 6.09 8.94
N GLU A 7 8.19 5.77 8.09
CA GLU A 7 7.20 6.74 7.59
C GLU A 7 5.84 6.63 8.29
N CYS A 8 5.51 5.49 8.89
CA CYS A 8 4.29 5.33 9.68
C CYS A 8 4.58 5.27 11.17
N LEU A 9 5.26 4.22 11.64
CA LEU A 9 5.34 3.94 13.07
C LEU A 9 6.18 4.97 13.84
N ASN A 10 7.32 5.38 13.30
CA ASN A 10 8.20 6.34 13.94
C ASN A 10 7.70 7.79 13.86
N GLN A 11 6.79 8.10 12.93
CA GLN A 11 6.24 9.45 12.76
C GLN A 11 5.04 9.75 13.67
N HIS A 12 4.47 8.72 14.31
CA HIS A 12 3.21 8.86 15.03
C HIS A 12 3.34 8.37 16.48
N VAL A 13 2.87 9.20 17.41
CA VAL A 13 2.52 8.74 18.76
C VAL A 13 1.10 8.19 18.71
N PHE A 14 0.90 7.01 19.30
CA PHE A 14 -0.40 6.36 19.41
C PHE A 14 -0.99 6.57 20.80
N ARG A 15 -2.20 7.09 20.87
CA ARG A 15 -2.89 7.36 22.15
C ARG A 15 -3.58 6.12 22.72
N ASN A 16 -4.07 5.26 21.83
CA ASN A 16 -4.72 3.99 22.14
C ASN A 16 -4.75 3.12 20.87
N LEU A 17 -5.29 1.91 20.97
CA LEU A 17 -5.36 0.96 19.87
C LEU A 17 -6.19 1.47 18.69
N HIS A 18 -7.30 2.17 18.96
CA HIS A 18 -8.16 2.71 17.91
C HIS A 18 -7.45 3.77 17.06
N ASP A 19 -6.76 4.70 17.72
CA ASP A 19 -5.92 5.72 17.07
C ASP A 19 -4.80 5.07 16.22
N ALA A 20 -4.18 4.00 16.74
CA ALA A 20 -3.18 3.24 15.97
C ALA A 20 -3.77 2.59 14.72
N GLN A 21 -4.94 1.95 14.84
CA GLN A 21 -5.62 1.33 13.69
C GLN A 21 -5.95 2.36 12.62
N GLN A 22 -6.49 3.52 12.99
CA GLN A 22 -6.82 4.58 12.04
C GLN A 22 -5.58 5.08 11.28
N LYS A 23 -4.48 5.39 12.00
CA LYS A 23 -3.24 5.90 11.40
C LYS A 23 -2.57 4.87 10.49
N ILE A 24 -2.51 3.61 10.93
CA ILE A 24 -1.94 2.52 10.14
C ILE A 24 -2.77 2.27 8.89
N GLU A 25 -4.11 2.31 8.99
CA GLU A 25 -4.99 2.12 7.84
C GLU A 25 -4.85 3.27 6.84
N ALA A 26 -4.79 4.51 7.31
CA ALA A 26 -4.53 5.67 6.46
C ALA A 26 -3.20 5.53 5.71
N TRP A 27 -2.13 5.13 6.40
CA TRP A 27 -0.83 4.88 5.75
C TRP A 27 -0.89 3.72 4.75
N ARG A 28 -1.58 2.62 5.09
CA ARG A 28 -1.76 1.46 4.21
C ARG A 28 -2.49 1.85 2.91
N LEU A 29 -3.53 2.67 3.02
CA LEU A 29 -4.28 3.17 1.87
C LEU A 29 -3.39 4.07 1.00
N ASP A 30 -2.67 5.02 1.59
CA ASP A 30 -1.74 5.89 0.84
C ASP A 30 -0.65 5.08 0.13
N TYR A 31 0.00 4.15 0.85
CA TYR A 31 1.05 3.31 0.30
C TYR A 31 0.56 2.48 -0.89
N ASN A 32 -0.63 1.88 -0.79
CA ASN A 32 -1.15 1.01 -1.82
C ASN A 32 -1.71 1.77 -3.04
N ARG A 33 -2.14 3.02 -2.86
CA ARG A 33 -2.88 3.77 -3.89
C ARG A 33 -2.10 4.90 -4.54
N SER A 34 -1.13 5.46 -3.84
CA SER A 34 -0.49 6.73 -4.24
C SER A 34 0.99 6.58 -4.54
N ARG A 35 1.61 5.44 -4.20
CA ARG A 35 3.08 5.29 -4.22
C ARG A 35 3.56 4.32 -5.29
N PRO A 36 4.09 4.83 -6.41
CA PRO A 36 4.76 4.01 -7.41
C PRO A 36 5.97 3.25 -6.85
N HIS A 37 6.15 2.02 -7.30
CA HIS A 37 7.32 1.21 -6.95
C HIS A 37 8.07 0.79 -8.21
N SER A 38 9.38 1.04 -8.25
CA SER A 38 10.24 0.64 -9.37
C SER A 38 10.19 -0.87 -9.62
N ALA A 39 10.13 -1.69 -8.57
CA ALA A 39 9.97 -3.14 -8.66
C ALA A 39 8.63 -3.59 -9.30
N LEU A 40 7.62 -2.73 -9.30
CA LEU A 40 6.33 -2.95 -9.95
C LEU A 40 6.23 -2.23 -11.30
N GLY A 41 7.36 -1.81 -11.88
CA GLY A 41 7.39 -1.05 -13.13
C GLY A 41 6.83 0.36 -12.99
N TYR A 42 7.07 1.00 -11.83
CA TYR A 42 6.52 2.31 -11.46
C TYR A 42 4.99 2.36 -11.39
N LEU A 43 4.36 1.22 -11.11
CA LEU A 43 2.95 1.16 -10.71
C LEU A 43 2.82 1.22 -9.19
N THR A 44 1.69 1.71 -8.73
CA THR A 44 1.25 1.50 -7.34
C THR A 44 0.89 0.03 -7.11
N PRO A 45 0.89 -0.46 -5.86
CA PRO A 45 0.45 -1.82 -5.55
C PRO A 45 -0.97 -2.13 -6.05
N GLU A 46 -1.90 -1.19 -5.94
CA GLU A 46 -3.26 -1.34 -6.43
C GLU A 46 -3.31 -1.47 -7.96
N GLU A 47 -2.64 -0.60 -8.70
CA GLU A 47 -2.58 -0.66 -10.17
C GLU A 47 -1.91 -1.94 -10.66
N PHE A 48 -0.81 -2.36 -10.02
CA PHE A 48 -0.14 -3.61 -10.35
C PHE A 48 -1.08 -4.80 -10.18
N ARG A 49 -1.83 -4.86 -9.08
CA ARG A 49 -2.82 -5.91 -8.82
C ARG A 49 -3.92 -5.90 -9.88
N GLN A 50 -4.47 -4.73 -10.23
CA GLN A 50 -5.50 -4.62 -11.27
C GLN A 50 -5.00 -5.13 -12.62
N LYS A 51 -3.79 -4.72 -13.04
CA LYS A 51 -3.16 -5.17 -14.27
C LYS A 51 -2.93 -6.69 -14.28
N TYR A 52 -2.46 -7.24 -13.16
CA TYR A 52 -2.27 -8.68 -13.01
C TYR A 52 -3.59 -9.46 -13.18
N HIS A 53 -4.69 -8.99 -12.58
CA HIS A 53 -6.00 -9.63 -12.76
C HIS A 53 -6.50 -9.54 -14.21
N GLN A 54 -6.38 -8.38 -14.86
CA GLN A 54 -6.79 -8.20 -16.26
C GLN A 54 -6.04 -9.16 -17.20
N GLN A 55 -4.73 -9.30 -17.02
CA GLN A 55 -3.91 -10.23 -17.81
C GLN A 55 -4.36 -11.69 -17.62
N ARG A 56 -4.68 -12.09 -16.38
CA ARG A 56 -5.15 -13.45 -16.09
C ARG A 56 -6.53 -13.74 -16.67
N THR A 57 -7.42 -12.77 -16.68
CA THR A 57 -8.76 -12.93 -17.25
C THR A 57 -8.73 -12.97 -18.78
N GLN A 58 -7.83 -12.22 -19.43
CA GLN A 58 -7.71 -12.22 -20.90
C GLN A 58 -7.11 -13.51 -21.49
N VAL A 59 -6.26 -14.22 -20.74
CA VAL A 59 -5.65 -15.50 -21.19
C VAL A 59 -6.61 -16.69 -21.02
N ALA A 60 -7.71 -16.52 -20.27
CA ALA A 60 -8.68 -17.57 -20.00
C ALA A 60 -9.89 -17.58 -20.97
N ASN A 61 -9.88 -16.74 -22.01
CA ASN A 61 -10.91 -16.65 -23.05
C ASN A 61 -10.38 -17.12 -24.41
#